data_AF-A0A8T5XF25-F1
#
_entry.id   AF-A0A8T5XF25-F1
#
_cell.length_a   1.000
_cell.length_b   1.000
_cell.length_c   1.000
_cell.angle_alpha   90.00
_cell.angle_beta   90.00
_cell.angle_gamma   90.00
#
_symmetry.space_group_name_H-M   'P 1'
#
loop_
_entity.id
_entity.type
_entity.pdbx_description
1 polymer ?
#
loop_
_entity_poly.entity_id
_entity_poly.type
_entity_poly.pdbx_seq_one_letter_code
_entity_poly.pdbx_strand_id
1 'polypeptide(L)'
;MDNKPILISGIPRSGSTWLAKVLSNSPDSLYIHEPDNEKHYLKAFFLKEKLHRYPYLKKSQRSDLYYRLWESILTEDFNNIANSSKVFQTMQSVNPFFIEREIGKKCNLILDEFFSHTDVASRKKVMNVFAQPNVNNVKRKKTLIVKSVHNLLALDWISNNFDCKIIVIVRHPANVASSYLKLRMPDSIRNLYSQKILVEDYLAPFLGHIKEAQGILAHISLQIGAFYYVLEQQLKKNDQWILIKHEDLCYSPESQFKILFDKLDLEWNENVQRYIRQSNKQGEGFDTKRVAKKQINKYKNLLSDDMIEEIKNYYSVFNNSLYKKFYSI
;
A
#
# COMPACT_ATOMS: atom_id res chain seq x y z
N MET A 1 8.85 21.70 15.26
CA MET A 1 8.53 20.45 14.54
C MET A 1 9.17 20.51 13.18
N ASP A 2 9.95 19.49 12.83
CA ASP A 2 10.40 19.25 11.47
C ASP A 2 9.19 18.77 10.65
N ASN A 3 8.67 19.59 9.72
CA ASN A 3 7.48 19.30 8.92
C ASN A 3 7.73 18.27 7.80
N LYS A 4 8.65 17.35 8.06
CA LYS A 4 9.03 16.26 7.17
C LYS A 4 7.84 15.34 6.91
N PRO A 5 7.50 15.04 5.65
CA PRO A 5 6.41 14.12 5.33
C PRO A 5 6.61 12.76 6.00
N ILE A 6 5.50 12.17 6.46
CA ILE A 6 5.44 10.82 7.01
C ILE A 6 4.76 9.92 5.97
N LEU A 7 5.51 8.98 5.41
CA LEU A 7 5.03 8.00 4.45
C LEU A 7 4.72 6.68 5.16
N ILE A 8 3.46 6.26 5.10
CA ILE A 8 2.96 5.01 5.66
C ILE A 8 2.74 4.04 4.52
N SER A 9 3.48 2.93 4.55
CA SER A 9 3.41 1.86 3.57
C SER A 9 3.06 0.52 4.21
N GLY A 10 2.46 -0.35 3.43
CA GLY A 10 2.12 -1.72 3.80
C GLY A 10 1.29 -2.36 2.70
N ILE A 11 1.07 -3.66 2.73
CA ILE A 11 0.20 -4.30 1.73
C ILE A 11 -1.27 -3.91 1.95
N PRO A 12 -2.15 -4.04 0.93
CA PRO A 12 -3.57 -3.87 1.15
C PRO A 12 -4.05 -4.71 2.35
N ARG A 13 -4.94 -4.13 3.16
CA ARG A 13 -5.51 -4.78 4.36
C ARG A 13 -4.54 -5.03 5.53
N SER A 14 -3.33 -4.48 5.50
CA SER A 14 -2.39 -4.47 6.64
C SER A 14 -2.83 -3.57 7.81
N GLY A 15 -3.81 -2.69 7.60
CA GLY A 15 -4.29 -1.72 8.60
C GLY A 15 -3.65 -0.34 8.51
N SER A 16 -2.87 -0.08 7.45
CA SER A 16 -2.29 1.23 7.12
C SER A 16 -3.28 2.39 7.13
N THR A 17 -4.54 2.17 6.72
CA THR A 17 -5.58 3.22 6.77
C THR A 17 -5.93 3.63 8.21
N TRP A 18 -6.02 2.67 9.15
CA TRP A 18 -6.31 2.99 10.56
C TRP A 18 -5.14 3.76 11.18
N LEU A 19 -3.92 3.25 10.99
CA LEU A 19 -2.68 3.92 11.39
C LEU A 19 -2.61 5.37 10.88
N ALA A 20 -2.80 5.57 9.57
CA ALA A 20 -2.70 6.89 8.98
C ALA A 20 -3.79 7.86 9.49
N LYS A 21 -5.03 7.38 9.66
CA LYS A 21 -6.09 8.23 10.20
C LYS A 21 -5.83 8.62 11.65
N VAL A 22 -5.31 7.72 12.50
CA VAL A 22 -4.92 8.06 13.87
C VAL A 22 -3.83 9.13 13.88
N LEU A 23 -2.75 8.96 13.10
CA LEU A 23 -1.68 9.95 12.98
C LEU A 23 -2.16 11.30 12.45
N SER A 24 -3.14 11.30 11.54
CA SER A 24 -3.73 12.52 10.96
C SER A 24 -4.66 13.29 11.91
N ASN A 25 -4.88 12.79 13.13
CA ASN A 25 -5.55 13.57 14.18
C ASN A 25 -4.56 14.43 14.99
N SER A 26 -3.25 14.33 14.72
CA SER A 26 -2.27 15.30 15.23
C SER A 26 -2.62 16.70 14.71
N PRO A 27 -2.51 17.76 15.53
CA PRO A 27 -2.53 19.14 15.08
C PRO A 27 -1.56 19.37 13.91
N ASP A 28 -1.94 20.31 13.04
CA ASP A 28 -1.16 20.70 11.86
C ASP A 28 -0.71 19.54 10.97
N SER A 29 -1.48 18.45 10.93
CA SER A 29 -1.26 17.35 9.99
C SER A 29 -2.25 17.39 8.81
N LEU A 30 -1.83 16.85 7.66
CA LEU A 30 -2.66 16.71 6.47
C LEU A 30 -2.62 15.27 5.95
N TYR A 31 -3.77 14.61 5.92
CA TYR A 31 -3.90 13.25 5.42
C TYR A 31 -3.98 13.18 3.89
N ILE A 32 -3.17 12.32 3.28
CA ILE A 32 -3.20 12.02 1.85
C ILE A 32 -3.40 10.50 1.66
N HIS A 33 -4.51 10.12 1.03
CA HIS A 33 -4.93 8.73 0.88
C HIS A 33 -4.57 8.15 -0.51
N GLU A 34 -3.61 7.24 -0.55
CA GLU A 34 -3.16 6.48 -1.73
C GLU A 34 -2.97 7.32 -3.00
N PRO A 35 -2.19 8.41 -2.96
CA PRO A 35 -2.10 9.37 -4.07
C PRO A 35 -1.47 8.77 -5.34
N ASP A 36 -0.81 7.62 -5.22
CA ASP A 36 -0.23 6.82 -6.29
C ASP A 36 -1.15 5.67 -6.77
N ASN A 37 -2.41 5.66 -6.34
CA ASN A 37 -3.41 4.72 -6.85
C ASN A 37 -3.99 5.25 -8.18
N GLU A 38 -3.55 4.63 -9.27
CA GLU A 38 -3.95 4.96 -10.63
C GLU A 38 -5.46 4.76 -10.92
N LYS A 39 -6.19 4.07 -10.03
CA LYS A 39 -7.65 3.95 -10.12
C LYS A 39 -8.38 5.14 -9.52
N HIS A 40 -7.73 5.96 -8.70
CA HIS A 40 -8.38 7.08 -8.01
C HIS A 40 -7.83 8.44 -8.42
N TYR A 41 -6.58 8.48 -8.91
CA TYR A 41 -5.89 9.73 -9.23
C TYR A 41 -5.41 9.76 -10.67
N LEU A 42 -5.80 10.80 -11.41
CA LEU A 42 -5.41 11.01 -12.81
C LEU A 42 -3.88 11.16 -12.94
N LYS A 43 -3.27 11.94 -12.05
CA LYS A 43 -1.80 12.08 -11.97
C LYS A 43 -1.13 10.71 -11.86
N ALA A 44 -1.58 9.83 -10.96
CA ALA A 44 -1.04 8.48 -10.84
C ALA A 44 -1.26 7.64 -12.10
N PHE A 45 -2.42 7.73 -12.73
CA PHE A 45 -2.71 7.02 -13.99
C PHE A 45 -1.75 7.37 -15.13
N PHE A 46 -1.32 8.63 -15.23
CA PHE A 46 -0.36 9.06 -16.25
C PHE A 46 1.09 8.91 -15.80
N LEU A 47 1.42 9.20 -14.55
CA LEU A 47 2.81 9.22 -14.09
C LEU A 47 3.33 7.85 -13.63
N LYS A 48 2.45 6.87 -13.42
CA LYS A 48 2.81 5.43 -13.31
C LYS A 48 2.74 4.72 -14.66
N GLU A 49 2.87 5.42 -15.79
CA GLU A 49 2.81 4.76 -17.09
C GLU A 49 3.85 3.63 -17.18
N LYS A 50 3.43 2.46 -17.68
CA LYS A 50 4.25 1.24 -17.81
C LYS A 50 4.77 0.63 -16.52
N LEU A 51 4.45 1.22 -15.38
CA LEU A 51 4.78 0.68 -14.08
C LEU A 51 3.66 -0.24 -13.60
N HIS A 52 4.05 -1.35 -13.02
CA HIS A 52 3.14 -2.26 -12.34
C HIS A 52 2.31 -1.53 -11.27
N ARG A 53 1.11 -2.06 -10.94
CA ARG A 53 0.26 -1.50 -9.86
C ARG A 53 1.03 -1.34 -8.54
N TYR A 54 1.87 -2.34 -8.24
CA TYR A 54 2.90 -2.32 -7.21
C TYR A 54 4.29 -2.27 -7.88
N PRO A 55 4.80 -1.08 -8.26
CA PRO A 55 6.07 -1.02 -8.97
C PRO A 55 7.21 -1.43 -8.07
N TYR A 56 8.10 -2.25 -8.60
CA TYR A 56 9.44 -2.45 -8.09
C TYR A 56 10.42 -1.56 -8.84
N LEU A 57 11.25 -0.82 -8.10
CA LEU A 57 12.33 0.02 -8.65
C LEU A 57 13.59 -0.21 -7.83
N LYS A 58 14.73 -0.42 -8.49
CA LYS A 58 16.04 -0.44 -7.81
C LYS A 58 16.32 0.93 -7.20
N LYS A 59 17.03 0.98 -6.07
CA LYS A 59 17.33 2.22 -5.32
C LYS A 59 17.77 3.40 -6.19
N SER A 60 18.69 3.16 -7.14
CA SER A 60 19.26 4.18 -8.05
C SER A 60 18.66 4.17 -9.46
N GLN A 61 17.59 3.41 -9.70
CA GLN A 61 16.97 3.35 -11.03
C GLN A 61 16.38 4.71 -11.41
N ARG A 62 16.67 5.18 -12.63
CA ARG A 62 16.02 6.39 -13.15
C ARG A 62 14.55 6.10 -13.48
N SER A 63 13.64 6.94 -13.00
CA SER A 63 12.21 6.86 -13.30
C SER A 63 11.57 8.26 -13.23
N ASP A 64 11.74 9.04 -14.30
CA ASP A 64 11.41 10.47 -14.31
C ASP A 64 9.92 10.75 -14.03
N LEU A 65 9.01 9.95 -14.59
CA LEU A 65 7.57 10.11 -14.36
C LEU A 65 7.19 9.76 -12.92
N TYR A 66 7.75 8.68 -12.37
CA TYR A 66 7.49 8.29 -10.98
C TYR A 66 8.10 9.27 -9.98
N TYR A 67 9.24 9.88 -10.33
CA TYR A 67 9.83 11.00 -9.60
C TYR A 67 8.88 12.18 -9.57
N ARG A 68 8.40 12.64 -10.73
CA ARG A 68 7.42 13.74 -10.78
C ARG A 68 6.15 13.43 -9.99
N LEU A 69 5.70 12.17 -9.97
CA LEU A 69 4.55 11.78 -9.14
C LEU A 69 4.85 11.99 -7.65
N TRP A 70 5.93 11.39 -7.14
CA TRP A 70 6.26 11.48 -5.71
C TRP A 70 6.75 12.87 -5.29
N GLU A 71 7.43 13.59 -6.17
CA GLU A 71 7.72 15.01 -6.00
C GLU A 71 6.40 15.77 -5.82
N SER A 72 5.42 15.60 -6.72
CA SER A 72 4.14 16.30 -6.55
C SER A 72 3.42 15.97 -5.23
N ILE A 73 3.54 14.74 -4.74
CA ILE A 73 2.91 14.30 -3.50
C ILE A 73 3.65 14.84 -2.27
N LEU A 74 4.98 14.84 -2.34
CA LEU A 74 5.88 15.13 -1.24
C LEU A 74 6.49 16.52 -1.30
N THR A 75 6.20 17.37 -2.29
CA THR A 75 6.62 18.79 -2.37
C THR A 75 5.48 19.78 -2.67
N GLU A 76 4.42 19.42 -3.40
CA GLU A 76 3.33 20.37 -3.75
C GLU A 76 2.31 20.61 -2.63
N ASP A 77 1.52 21.68 -2.78
CA ASP A 77 0.27 21.92 -2.07
C ASP A 77 -0.83 21.03 -2.65
N PHE A 78 -1.36 20.11 -1.83
CA PHE A 78 -2.27 19.02 -2.20
C PHE A 78 -3.55 19.49 -2.92
N ASN A 79 -3.92 20.77 -2.80
CA ASN A 79 -5.08 21.38 -3.46
C ASN A 79 -5.15 21.08 -4.97
N ASN A 80 -4.01 21.01 -5.66
CA ASN A 80 -3.96 20.68 -7.08
C ASN A 80 -4.22 19.19 -7.38
N ILE A 81 -3.80 18.29 -6.48
CA ILE A 81 -4.03 16.84 -6.61
C ILE A 81 -5.52 16.55 -6.40
N ALA A 82 -6.14 17.13 -5.37
CA ALA A 82 -7.56 16.91 -5.04
C ALA A 82 -8.51 17.36 -6.17
N ASN A 83 -8.25 18.49 -6.81
CA ASN A 83 -9.07 18.99 -7.91
C ASN A 83 -8.99 18.08 -9.14
N SER A 84 -7.80 17.61 -9.51
CA SER A 84 -7.62 16.65 -10.62
C SER A 84 -8.32 15.30 -10.36
N SER A 85 -8.39 14.88 -9.10
CA SER A 85 -9.05 13.64 -8.67
C SER A 85 -10.58 13.71 -8.82
N LYS A 86 -11.22 14.82 -8.47
CA LYS A 86 -12.68 14.98 -8.59
C LYS A 86 -13.13 14.88 -10.05
N VAL A 87 -12.43 15.59 -10.94
CA VAL A 87 -12.69 15.53 -12.39
C VAL A 87 -12.55 14.10 -12.91
N PHE A 88 -11.51 13.39 -12.49
CA PHE A 88 -11.31 11.99 -12.88
C PHE A 88 -12.41 11.07 -12.36
N GLN A 89 -12.80 11.19 -11.09
CA GLN A 89 -13.89 10.38 -10.53
C GLN A 89 -15.22 10.62 -11.24
N THR A 90 -15.53 11.85 -11.64
CA THR A 90 -16.71 12.16 -12.47
C THR A 90 -16.61 11.51 -13.86
N MET A 91 -15.43 11.53 -14.49
CA MET A 91 -15.16 10.84 -15.76
C MET A 91 -15.16 9.31 -15.65
N GLN A 92 -14.92 8.75 -14.46
CA GLN A 92 -14.96 7.31 -14.14
C GLN A 92 -16.35 6.77 -13.79
N SER A 93 -17.40 7.56 -13.95
CA SER A 93 -18.76 7.00 -14.05
C SER A 93 -18.89 5.96 -15.19
N VAL A 94 -17.83 5.75 -15.97
CA VAL A 94 -17.60 4.68 -16.94
C VAL A 94 -16.88 3.48 -16.30
N ASN A 95 -17.53 2.31 -16.40
CA ASN A 95 -17.15 0.94 -16.00
C ASN A 95 -15.72 0.70 -15.41
N PRO A 96 -15.58 0.28 -14.13
CA PRO A 96 -14.32 -0.12 -13.48
C PRO A 96 -13.47 -1.14 -14.26
N PHE A 97 -14.12 -2.00 -15.05
CA PHE A 97 -13.48 -2.96 -15.96
C PHE A 97 -12.59 -2.28 -17.00
N PHE A 98 -13.03 -1.15 -17.56
CA PHE A 98 -12.26 -0.40 -18.54
C PHE A 98 -10.95 0.09 -17.92
N ILE A 99 -11.00 0.61 -16.69
CA ILE A 99 -9.82 1.09 -15.98
C ILE A 99 -8.85 -0.07 -15.70
N GLU A 100 -9.33 -1.20 -15.19
CA GLU A 100 -8.48 -2.37 -14.95
C GLU A 100 -7.81 -2.86 -16.24
N ARG A 101 -8.57 -2.92 -17.34
CA ARG A 101 -8.03 -3.29 -18.65
C ARG A 101 -6.99 -2.30 -19.15
N GLU A 102 -7.23 -0.99 -19.02
CA GLU A 102 -6.30 0.04 -19.46
C GLU A 102 -5.01 0.04 -18.62
N ILE A 103 -5.11 -0.20 -17.31
CA ILE A 103 -3.95 -0.44 -16.43
C ILE A 103 -3.19 -1.69 -16.90
N GLY A 104 -3.88 -2.82 -17.10
CA GLY A 104 -3.27 -4.06 -17.60
C GLY A 104 -2.52 -3.87 -18.91
N LYS A 105 -3.13 -3.16 -19.88
CA LYS A 105 -2.49 -2.79 -21.17
C LYS A 105 -1.26 -1.91 -20.98
N LYS A 106 -1.31 -0.91 -20.08
CA LYS A 106 -0.13 -0.05 -19.82
C LYS A 106 1.02 -0.85 -19.22
N CYS A 107 0.72 -1.80 -18.35
CA CYS A 107 1.72 -2.51 -17.56
C CYS A 107 2.26 -3.80 -18.22
N ASN A 108 1.83 -4.13 -19.44
CA ASN A 108 2.13 -5.42 -20.10
C ASN A 108 1.70 -6.66 -19.27
N LEU A 109 0.65 -6.54 -18.44
CA LEU A 109 0.22 -7.57 -17.48
C LEU A 109 -0.85 -8.53 -17.98
N ILE A 110 -1.18 -8.51 -19.27
CA ILE A 110 -2.32 -9.28 -19.78
C ILE A 110 -1.86 -10.73 -20.00
N LEU A 111 -2.23 -11.61 -19.06
CA LEU A 111 -2.62 -12.97 -19.40
C LEU A 111 -3.92 -12.85 -20.20
N ASP A 112 -3.87 -13.22 -21.48
CA ASP A 112 -4.99 -13.07 -22.44
C ASP A 112 -6.28 -13.82 -22.02
N GLU A 113 -6.22 -14.68 -21.00
CA GLU A 113 -7.32 -15.59 -20.67
C GLU A 113 -8.41 -15.05 -19.75
N PHE A 114 -8.25 -13.88 -19.10
CA PHE A 114 -9.22 -13.52 -18.05
C PHE A 114 -10.31 -12.51 -18.43
N PHE A 115 -10.17 -11.66 -19.45
CA PHE A 115 -11.18 -10.59 -19.68
C PHE A 115 -11.25 -10.10 -21.14
N SER A 116 -12.28 -10.54 -21.87
CA SER A 116 -12.50 -10.21 -23.28
C SER A 116 -13.25 -8.87 -23.53
N HIS A 117 -12.72 -8.10 -24.49
CA HIS A 117 -13.30 -7.07 -25.38
C HIS A 117 -13.58 -5.61 -24.95
N THR A 118 -13.49 -4.75 -26.01
CA THR A 118 -13.95 -3.35 -26.26
C THR A 118 -12.93 -2.19 -26.32
N ASP A 119 -12.14 -2.13 -27.38
CA ASP A 119 -11.64 -0.94 -28.11
C ASP A 119 -10.97 0.29 -27.39
N VAL A 120 -9.95 0.84 -28.06
CA VAL A 120 -8.94 1.79 -27.54
C VAL A 120 -8.93 3.05 -28.41
N ALA A 121 -9.71 4.07 -28.05
CA ALA A 121 -9.71 5.34 -28.78
C ALA A 121 -9.51 6.60 -27.92
N SER A 122 -9.45 6.53 -26.59
CA SER A 122 -9.60 7.71 -25.72
C SER A 122 -8.33 8.28 -25.06
N ARG A 123 -7.14 7.74 -25.32
CA ARG A 123 -5.91 8.17 -24.60
C ARG A 123 -5.33 9.53 -25.03
N LYS A 124 -5.61 10.03 -26.24
CA LYS A 124 -4.94 11.25 -26.77
C LYS A 124 -5.56 12.59 -26.35
N LYS A 125 -6.78 12.60 -25.78
CA LYS A 125 -7.52 13.86 -25.53
C LYS A 125 -7.36 14.46 -24.11
N VAL A 126 -6.76 13.75 -23.16
CA VAL A 126 -6.73 14.15 -21.72
C VAL A 126 -5.38 14.76 -21.30
N MET A 127 -4.37 14.74 -22.17
CA MET A 127 -3.03 15.29 -21.90
C MET A 127 -2.99 16.82 -21.71
N ASN A 128 -4.03 17.55 -22.10
CA ASN A 128 -4.08 19.02 -22.01
C ASN A 128 -4.50 19.58 -20.64
N VAL A 129 -4.68 18.73 -19.61
CA VAL A 129 -5.12 19.17 -18.27
C VAL A 129 -3.93 19.42 -17.31
N PHE A 130 -2.70 19.12 -17.73
CA PHE A 130 -1.50 19.39 -16.92
C PHE A 130 -0.92 20.78 -17.23
N ALA A 131 -1.65 21.84 -16.87
CA ALA A 131 -1.02 23.14 -16.66
C ALA A 131 -0.18 23.03 -15.38
N GLN A 132 1.14 23.15 -15.51
CA GLN A 132 2.07 23.20 -14.39
C GLN A 132 1.83 24.50 -13.61
N PRO A 133 1.51 24.47 -12.31
CA PRO A 133 1.76 25.63 -11.48
C PRO A 133 3.26 25.74 -11.26
N ASN A 134 3.80 26.96 -11.34
CA ASN A 134 5.16 27.26 -10.93
C ASN A 134 5.43 26.72 -9.52
N VAL A 135 6.53 25.97 -9.39
CA VAL A 135 7.05 25.48 -8.11
C VAL A 135 7.62 26.67 -7.36
N ASN A 136 6.75 27.38 -6.64
CA ASN A 136 7.22 28.29 -5.60
C ASN A 136 7.49 27.44 -4.35
N ASN A 137 8.69 27.58 -3.78
CA ASN A 137 9.08 27.01 -2.49
C ASN A 137 8.17 27.57 -1.37
N VAL A 138 6.97 27.01 -1.22
CA VAL A 138 6.09 27.33 -0.10
C VAL A 138 6.58 26.52 1.10
N LYS A 139 7.09 27.21 2.13
CA LYS A 139 7.33 26.60 3.45
C LYS A 139 6.03 25.93 3.91
N ARG A 140 6.06 24.60 4.05
CA ARG A 140 4.89 23.86 4.52
C ARG A 140 4.55 24.24 5.95
N LYS A 141 3.29 24.60 6.16
CA LYS A 141 2.73 24.83 7.49
C LYS A 141 2.25 23.54 8.18
N LYS A 142 2.08 22.43 7.43
CA LYS A 142 1.53 21.17 7.94
C LYS A 142 2.43 19.97 7.67
N THR A 143 2.44 19.00 8.58
CA THR A 143 3.07 17.69 8.41
C THR A 143 2.19 16.80 7.52
N LEU A 144 2.73 16.33 6.41
CA LEU A 144 1.99 15.44 5.50
C LEU A 144 1.98 14.00 6.04
N ILE A 145 0.79 13.40 6.15
CA ILE A 145 0.60 11.99 6.46
C ILE A 145 0.16 11.28 5.19
N VAL A 146 1.12 10.75 4.43
CA VAL A 146 0.86 10.08 3.15
C VAL A 146 0.74 8.60 3.38
N LYS A 147 -0.39 7.99 3.00
CA LYS A 147 -0.57 6.54 3.07
C LYS A 147 -0.63 5.96 1.68
N SER A 148 0.11 4.88 1.41
CA SER A 148 -0.09 4.06 0.22
C SER A 148 0.06 2.58 0.52
N VAL A 149 -0.58 1.75 -0.30
CA VAL A 149 -0.31 0.31 -0.35
C VAL A 149 0.35 -0.12 -1.65
N HIS A 150 0.45 0.80 -2.61
CA HIS A 150 0.93 0.54 -3.97
C HIS A 150 2.45 0.70 -4.06
N ASN A 151 3.10 1.31 -3.08
CA ASN A 151 4.50 1.70 -3.16
C ASN A 151 5.49 0.78 -2.42
N LEU A 152 5.01 -0.30 -1.78
CA LEU A 152 5.83 -1.13 -0.88
C LEU A 152 7.11 -1.67 -1.54
N LEU A 153 7.01 -2.05 -2.82
CA LEU A 153 8.13 -2.60 -3.60
C LEU A 153 9.08 -1.52 -4.12
N ALA A 154 8.71 -0.24 -4.07
CA ALA A 154 9.54 0.89 -4.48
C ALA A 154 10.01 1.75 -3.30
N LEU A 155 9.90 1.28 -2.05
CA LEU A 155 10.23 2.10 -0.88
C LEU A 155 11.71 2.49 -0.83
N ASP A 156 12.64 1.60 -1.16
CA ASP A 156 14.08 1.91 -1.26
C ASP A 156 14.33 3.06 -2.23
N TRP A 157 13.64 3.03 -3.38
CA TRP A 157 13.72 4.09 -4.38
C TRP A 157 13.13 5.40 -3.87
N ILE A 158 11.96 5.37 -3.22
CA ILE A 158 11.34 6.59 -2.65
C ILE A 158 12.24 7.19 -1.56
N SER A 159 12.73 6.37 -0.64
CA SER A 159 13.61 6.79 0.46
C SER A 159 14.93 7.36 -0.03
N ASN A 160 15.41 6.94 -1.21
CA ASN A 160 16.63 7.46 -1.82
C ASN A 160 16.42 8.83 -2.48
N ASN A 161 15.21 9.10 -2.99
CA ASN A 161 14.93 10.29 -3.79
C ASN A 161 14.24 11.40 -2.99
N PHE A 162 13.60 11.08 -1.86
CA PHE A 162 12.81 12.04 -1.10
C PHE A 162 13.08 11.92 0.40
N ASP A 163 13.22 13.08 1.04
CA ASP A 163 13.41 13.15 2.48
C ASP A 163 12.06 13.02 3.20
N CYS A 164 11.68 11.79 3.57
CA CYS A 164 10.47 11.51 4.35
C CYS A 164 10.73 10.49 5.47
N LYS A 165 9.95 10.58 6.56
CA LYS A 165 9.93 9.55 7.62
C LYS A 165 9.09 8.38 7.10
N ILE A 166 9.65 7.18 7.06
CA ILE A 166 8.94 5.99 6.54
C ILE A 166 8.48 5.10 7.69
N ILE A 167 7.19 4.78 7.67
CA ILE A 167 6.55 3.80 8.55
C ILE A 167 6.06 2.65 7.68
N VAL A 168 6.48 1.44 8.01
CA VAL A 168 6.00 0.23 7.38
C VAL A 168 5.10 -0.50 8.37
N ILE A 169 3.88 -0.81 7.95
CA ILE A 169 2.96 -1.64 8.73
C ILE A 169 2.74 -3.00 8.06
N VAL A 170 3.00 -4.04 8.83
CA VAL A 170 2.75 -5.44 8.47
C VAL A 170 1.61 -6.00 9.31
N ARG A 171 0.95 -7.03 8.79
CA ARG A 171 -0.12 -7.75 9.47
C ARG A 171 0.01 -9.25 9.23
N HIS A 172 -0.42 -10.05 10.20
CA HIS A 172 -0.36 -11.50 10.12
C HIS A 172 -0.92 -12.01 8.79
N PRO A 173 -0.18 -12.86 8.05
CA PRO A 173 -0.53 -13.24 6.67
C PRO A 173 -1.92 -13.86 6.57
N ALA A 174 -2.31 -14.74 7.49
CA ALA A 174 -3.67 -15.30 7.53
C ALA A 174 -4.79 -14.26 7.77
N ASN A 175 -4.52 -13.17 8.52
CA ASN A 175 -5.49 -12.07 8.66
C ASN A 175 -5.65 -11.27 7.36
N VAL A 176 -4.56 -11.12 6.59
CA VAL A 176 -4.60 -10.45 5.29
C VAL A 176 -5.33 -11.34 4.29
N ALA A 177 -4.95 -12.61 4.17
CA ALA A 177 -5.57 -13.59 3.28
C ALA A 177 -7.08 -13.74 3.55
N SER A 178 -7.49 -13.93 4.81
CA SER A 178 -8.91 -13.98 5.17
C SER A 178 -9.66 -12.69 4.82
N SER A 179 -9.01 -11.53 4.93
CA SER A 179 -9.62 -10.26 4.51
C SER A 179 -9.71 -10.13 2.99
N TYR A 180 -8.76 -10.67 2.24
CA TYR A 180 -8.78 -10.68 0.77
C TYR A 180 -9.93 -11.54 0.27
N LEU A 181 -10.07 -12.75 0.81
CA LEU A 181 -11.15 -13.68 0.48
C LEU A 181 -12.52 -13.09 0.83
N LYS A 182 -12.70 -12.64 2.08
CA LYS A 182 -13.99 -12.12 2.56
C LYS A 182 -14.50 -10.92 1.75
N LEU A 183 -13.60 -10.04 1.32
CA LEU A 183 -13.96 -8.82 0.59
C LEU A 183 -13.79 -8.95 -0.93
N ARG A 184 -13.40 -10.12 -1.44
CA ARG A 184 -13.07 -10.34 -2.85
C ARG A 184 -12.14 -9.23 -3.39
N MET A 185 -11.07 -8.94 -2.64
CA MET A 185 -10.19 -7.81 -2.93
C MET A 185 -9.60 -7.95 -4.34
N PRO A 186 -9.78 -6.98 -5.26
CA PRO A 186 -9.19 -7.05 -6.60
C PRO A 186 -7.66 -7.10 -6.59
N ASP A 187 -7.08 -6.62 -5.51
CA ASP A 187 -5.64 -6.51 -5.28
C ASP A 187 -5.03 -7.74 -4.61
N SER A 188 -5.83 -8.78 -4.39
CA SER A 188 -5.42 -10.04 -3.75
C SER A 188 -4.46 -10.87 -4.60
N ILE A 189 -4.52 -10.73 -5.93
CA ILE A 189 -3.60 -11.33 -6.90
C ILE A 189 -3.35 -10.33 -8.02
N ARG A 190 -2.10 -9.91 -8.19
CA ARG A 190 -1.68 -8.92 -9.20
C ARG A 190 -0.46 -9.37 -10.01
N ASN A 191 -0.10 -10.66 -9.97
CA ASN A 191 1.03 -11.22 -10.73
C ASN A 191 2.33 -10.40 -10.58
N LEU A 192 2.78 -10.21 -9.33
CA LEU A 192 4.02 -9.46 -9.04
C LEU A 192 5.22 -9.96 -9.84
N TYR A 193 5.23 -11.26 -10.14
CA TYR A 193 6.29 -12.02 -10.82
C TYR A 193 6.42 -11.72 -12.32
N SER A 194 5.52 -10.92 -12.88
CA SER A 194 5.67 -10.37 -14.23
C SER A 194 6.75 -9.28 -14.31
N GLN A 195 7.12 -8.67 -13.18
CA GLN A 195 8.13 -7.62 -13.11
C GLN A 195 9.54 -8.24 -13.20
N LYS A 196 10.12 -8.22 -14.41
CA LYS A 196 11.44 -8.84 -14.69
C LYS A 196 12.52 -8.48 -13.66
N ILE A 197 12.68 -7.19 -13.37
CA ILE A 197 13.69 -6.69 -12.43
C ILE A 197 13.44 -7.21 -11.01
N LEU A 198 12.18 -7.28 -10.56
CA LEU A 198 11.82 -7.82 -9.24
C LEU A 198 12.17 -9.32 -9.15
N VAL A 199 11.92 -10.05 -10.23
CA VAL A 199 12.26 -11.48 -10.30
C VAL A 199 13.76 -11.68 -10.27
N GLU A 200 14.50 -10.95 -11.10
CA GLU A 200 15.97 -11.01 -11.16
C GLU A 200 16.60 -10.72 -9.79
N ASP A 201 16.14 -9.67 -9.09
CA ASP A 201 16.77 -9.24 -7.85
C ASP A 201 16.37 -10.09 -6.63
N TYR A 202 15.14 -10.63 -6.60
CA TYR A 202 14.58 -11.24 -5.39
C TYR A 202 13.84 -12.56 -5.61
N LEU A 203 13.03 -12.70 -6.66
CA LEU A 203 12.04 -13.77 -6.74
C LEU A 203 12.45 -15.00 -7.57
N ALA A 204 13.59 -14.93 -8.28
CA ALA A 204 14.11 -16.02 -9.11
C ALA A 204 14.19 -17.38 -8.37
N PRO A 205 14.66 -17.46 -7.10
CA PRO A 205 14.72 -18.73 -6.38
C PRO A 205 13.36 -19.39 -6.11
N PHE A 206 12.26 -18.63 -6.15
CA PHE A 206 10.92 -19.09 -5.77
C PHE A 206 10.01 -19.36 -6.96
N LEU A 207 10.49 -19.17 -8.20
CA LEU A 207 9.66 -19.30 -9.41
C LEU A 207 9.06 -20.70 -9.60
N GLY A 208 9.73 -21.76 -9.13
CA GLY A 208 9.19 -23.12 -9.17
C GLY A 208 7.89 -23.23 -8.37
N HIS A 209 7.94 -22.87 -7.09
CA HIS A 209 6.77 -22.83 -6.22
C HIS A 209 5.64 -21.92 -6.75
N ILE A 210 5.99 -20.80 -7.40
CA ILE A 210 5.00 -19.89 -7.98
C ILE A 210 4.27 -20.53 -9.18
N LYS A 211 4.99 -21.29 -10.02
CA LYS A 211 4.42 -21.97 -11.19
C LYS A 211 3.59 -23.20 -10.81
N GLU A 212 3.99 -23.90 -9.76
CA GLU A 212 3.32 -25.10 -9.26
C GLU A 212 2.07 -24.79 -8.43
N ALA A 213 1.95 -23.56 -7.93
CA ALA A 213 0.81 -23.14 -7.13
C ALA A 213 -0.51 -23.25 -7.89
N GLN A 214 -1.47 -23.94 -7.28
CA GLN A 214 -2.82 -24.09 -7.80
C GLN A 214 -3.82 -23.51 -6.81
N GLY A 215 -4.81 -22.79 -7.34
CA GLY A 215 -5.90 -22.25 -6.54
C GLY A 215 -5.65 -20.82 -6.03
N ILE A 216 -6.76 -20.18 -5.67
CA ILE A 216 -6.77 -18.76 -5.27
C ILE A 216 -5.96 -18.51 -4.00
N LEU A 217 -6.03 -19.42 -3.03
CA LEU A 217 -5.44 -19.22 -1.71
C LEU A 217 -3.92 -19.38 -1.74
N ALA A 218 -3.41 -20.35 -2.51
CA ALA A 218 -2.00 -20.46 -2.87
C ALA A 218 -1.44 -19.15 -3.44
N HIS A 219 -2.06 -18.60 -4.49
CA HIS A 219 -1.59 -17.36 -5.12
C HIS A 219 -1.66 -16.14 -4.19
N ILE A 220 -2.71 -16.02 -3.38
CA ILE A 220 -2.81 -14.97 -2.35
C ILE A 220 -1.65 -15.08 -1.36
N SER A 221 -1.40 -16.29 -0.87
CA SER A 221 -0.40 -16.56 0.16
C SER A 221 1.01 -16.33 -0.35
N LEU A 222 1.30 -16.76 -1.59
CA LEU A 222 2.54 -16.46 -2.27
C LEU A 222 2.74 -14.96 -2.46
N GLN A 223 1.70 -14.23 -2.91
CA GLN A 223 1.81 -12.78 -3.09
C GLN A 223 2.11 -12.05 -1.77
N ILE A 224 1.43 -12.41 -0.68
CA ILE A 224 1.71 -11.86 0.65
C ILE A 224 3.14 -12.18 1.07
N GLY A 225 3.58 -13.42 0.87
CA GLY A 225 4.94 -13.88 1.16
C GLY A 225 5.99 -13.10 0.39
N ALA A 226 5.79 -12.88 -0.91
CA ALA A 226 6.69 -12.11 -1.77
C ALA A 226 6.80 -10.65 -1.36
N PHE A 227 5.68 -10.00 -1.02
CA PHE A 227 5.70 -8.63 -0.50
C PHE A 227 6.53 -8.53 0.78
N TYR A 228 6.31 -9.43 1.72
CA TYR A 228 7.02 -9.42 3.00
C TYR A 228 8.49 -9.76 2.83
N TYR A 229 8.82 -10.67 1.91
CA TYR A 229 10.20 -11.05 1.63
C TYR A 229 11.02 -9.86 1.11
N VAL A 230 10.47 -9.16 0.12
CA VAL A 230 11.11 -7.97 -0.47
C VAL A 230 11.18 -6.85 0.57
N LEU A 231 10.12 -6.66 1.36
CA LEU A 231 10.11 -5.69 2.45
C LEU A 231 11.20 -5.99 3.49
N GLU A 232 11.41 -7.24 3.89
CA GLU A 232 12.50 -7.61 4.80
C GLU A 232 13.87 -7.28 4.24
N GLN A 233 14.10 -7.51 2.94
CA GLN A 233 15.38 -7.14 2.32
C GLN A 233 15.59 -5.62 2.31
N GLN A 234 14.53 -4.83 2.14
CA GLN A 234 14.59 -3.37 2.24
C GLN A 234 14.84 -2.91 3.68
N LEU A 235 14.15 -3.49 4.67
CA LEU A 235 14.31 -3.15 6.09
C LEU A 235 15.74 -3.41 6.60
N LYS A 236 16.40 -4.48 6.15
CA LYS A 236 17.81 -4.76 6.50
C LYS A 236 18.79 -3.66 6.06
N LYS A 237 18.42 -2.86 5.06
CA LYS A 237 19.24 -1.79 4.47
C LYS A 237 18.83 -0.39 4.96
N ASN A 238 17.72 -0.28 5.69
CA ASN A 238 17.13 0.98 6.10
C ASN A 238 16.67 0.89 7.57
N ASP A 239 17.63 1.02 8.48
CA ASP A 239 17.41 0.97 9.94
C ASP A 239 16.60 2.17 10.46
N GLN A 240 16.55 3.27 9.71
CA GLN A 240 15.76 4.45 10.00
C GLN A 240 14.25 4.28 9.77
N TRP A 241 13.82 3.22 9.09
CA TRP A 241 12.39 2.95 8.87
C TRP A 241 11.73 2.37 10.11
N ILE A 242 10.53 2.85 10.43
CA ILE A 242 9.77 2.36 11.58
C ILE A 242 8.89 1.19 11.14
N LEU A 243 9.23 -0.03 11.57
CA LEU A 243 8.39 -1.22 11.39
C LEU A 243 7.35 -1.32 12.52
N ILE A 244 6.09 -1.55 12.14
CA ILE A 244 4.97 -1.76 13.06
C ILE A 244 4.22 -3.03 12.67
N LYS A 245 3.90 -3.87 13.66
CA LYS A 245 2.90 -4.93 13.45
C LYS A 245 1.52 -4.40 13.83
N HIS A 246 0.55 -4.63 12.96
CA HIS A 246 -0.84 -4.28 13.22
C HIS A 246 -1.38 -4.92 14.51
N GLU A 247 -0.90 -6.12 14.84
CA GLU A 247 -1.26 -6.82 16.08
C GLU A 247 -0.82 -6.04 17.33
N ASP A 248 0.34 -5.39 17.31
CA ASP A 248 0.86 -4.61 18.43
C ASP A 248 -0.07 -3.41 18.69
N LEU A 249 -0.40 -2.65 17.63
CA LEU A 249 -1.38 -1.56 17.70
C LEU A 249 -2.73 -2.05 18.22
N CYS A 250 -3.16 -3.26 17.86
CA CYS A 250 -4.43 -3.82 18.31
C CYS A 250 -4.43 -4.27 19.78
N TYR A 251 -3.27 -4.70 20.30
CA TYR A 251 -3.14 -5.22 21.65
C TYR A 251 -3.32 -4.12 22.70
N SER A 252 -2.72 -2.95 22.48
CA SER A 252 -2.87 -1.79 23.37
C SER A 252 -2.85 -0.48 22.57
N PRO A 253 -3.98 -0.10 21.92
CA PRO A 253 -4.00 1.01 20.97
C PRO A 253 -3.48 2.34 21.53
N GLU A 254 -4.03 2.82 22.66
CA GLU A 254 -3.64 4.14 23.19
C GLU A 254 -2.14 4.22 23.53
N SER A 255 -1.57 3.20 24.18
CA SER A 255 -0.15 3.21 24.55
C SER A 255 0.78 3.03 23.35
N GLN A 256 0.45 2.15 22.42
CA GLN A 256 1.27 1.90 21.22
C GLN A 256 1.26 3.09 20.28
N PHE A 257 0.12 3.76 20.11
CA PHE A 257 0.07 5.01 19.36
C PHE A 257 0.80 6.13 20.08
N LYS A 258 0.72 6.24 21.42
CA LYS A 258 1.49 7.27 22.14
C LYS A 258 3.00 7.13 21.89
N ILE A 259 3.54 5.92 22.00
CA ILE A 259 4.95 5.61 21.67
C ILE A 259 5.28 6.02 20.23
N LEU A 260 4.38 5.75 19.29
CA LEU A 260 4.58 6.11 17.89
C LEU A 260 4.57 7.63 17.66
N PHE A 261 3.66 8.37 18.31
CA PHE A 261 3.62 9.84 18.24
C PHE A 261 4.93 10.43 18.76
N ASP A 262 5.43 9.93 19.89
CA ASP A 262 6.69 10.38 20.47
C ASP A 262 7.88 10.12 19.52
N LYS A 263 7.93 8.94 18.88
CA LYS A 263 8.96 8.62 17.86
C LYS A 263 8.88 9.51 16.62
N LEU A 264 7.70 10.02 16.28
CA LEU A 264 7.47 10.82 15.07
C LEU A 264 7.57 12.33 15.32
N ASP A 265 7.75 12.77 16.57
CA ASP A 265 7.65 14.18 16.98
C ASP A 265 6.27 14.77 16.59
N LEU A 266 5.20 13.99 16.79
CA LEU A 266 3.82 14.42 16.61
C LEU A 266 3.18 14.77 17.94
N GLU A 267 2.32 15.79 17.95
CA GLU A 267 1.62 16.19 19.16
C GLU A 267 0.51 15.20 19.52
N TRP A 268 0.57 14.69 20.75
CA TRP A 268 -0.45 13.82 21.33
C TRP A 268 -1.47 14.63 22.13
N ASN A 269 -2.74 14.57 21.74
CA ASN A 269 -3.82 15.31 22.41
C ASN A 269 -5.12 14.50 22.55
N GLU A 270 -6.13 15.13 23.16
CA GLU A 270 -7.43 14.51 23.38
C GLU A 270 -8.16 14.11 22.09
N ASN A 271 -7.94 14.82 20.98
CA ASN A 271 -8.57 14.47 19.70
C ASN A 271 -8.05 13.12 19.18
N VAL A 272 -6.74 12.87 19.31
CA VAL A 272 -6.14 11.58 18.97
C VAL A 272 -6.71 10.46 19.85
N GLN A 273 -6.75 10.66 21.17
CA GLN A 273 -7.31 9.68 22.10
C GLN A 273 -8.79 9.40 21.81
N ARG A 274 -9.58 10.45 21.57
CA ARG A 274 -11.00 10.36 21.22
C ARG A 274 -11.18 9.58 19.92
N TYR A 275 -10.36 9.85 18.89
CA TYR A 275 -10.41 9.12 17.64
C TYR A 275 -10.10 7.63 17.83
N ILE A 276 -9.06 7.28 18.59
CA ILE A 276 -8.71 5.89 18.90
C ILE A 276 -9.90 5.19 19.56
N ARG A 277 -10.49 5.77 20.62
CA ARG A 277 -11.66 5.23 21.33
C ARG A 277 -12.88 5.07 20.42
N GLN A 278 -13.16 6.06 19.56
CA GLN A 278 -14.28 6.01 18.62
C GLN A 278 -14.07 4.99 17.49
N SER A 279 -12.82 4.81 17.05
CA SER A 279 -12.45 3.81 16.04
C SER A 279 -12.47 2.38 16.60
N ASN A 280 -12.34 2.20 17.92
CA ASN A 280 -12.38 0.91 18.60
C ASN A 280 -13.82 0.41 18.85
N LYS A 281 -14.65 0.40 17.80
CA LYS A 281 -16.06 -0.04 17.84
C LYS A 281 -16.33 -1.04 16.71
N GLN A 282 -17.43 -1.79 16.79
CA GLN A 282 -17.82 -2.69 15.71
C GLN A 282 -18.05 -1.91 14.41
N GLY A 283 -17.60 -2.45 13.28
CA GLY A 283 -17.83 -1.91 11.95
C GLY A 283 -17.62 -2.99 10.89
N GLU A 284 -17.97 -2.67 9.64
CA GLU A 284 -18.01 -3.64 8.53
C GLU A 284 -17.27 -3.18 7.27
N GLY A 285 -17.15 -4.06 6.27
CA GLY A 285 -16.58 -3.77 4.94
C GLY A 285 -15.19 -3.10 4.95
N PHE A 286 -15.12 -1.91 4.33
CA PHE A 286 -13.93 -1.07 4.21
C PHE A 286 -13.74 -0.05 5.34
N ASP A 287 -14.70 0.05 6.29
CA ASP A 287 -14.57 0.95 7.43
C ASP A 287 -13.35 0.55 8.29
N THR A 288 -12.69 1.57 8.87
CA THR A 288 -11.61 1.41 9.84
C THR A 288 -12.11 1.18 11.26
N LYS A 289 -13.40 1.44 11.57
CA LYS A 289 -13.96 1.14 12.90
C LYS A 289 -13.97 -0.37 13.16
N ARG A 290 -13.15 -0.85 14.09
CA ARG A 290 -13.04 -2.26 14.46
C ARG A 290 -12.78 -2.40 15.94
N VAL A 291 -13.35 -3.43 16.58
CA VAL A 291 -12.88 -3.84 17.91
C VAL A 291 -11.47 -4.40 17.77
N ALA A 292 -10.47 -3.64 18.22
CA ALA A 292 -9.04 -3.87 18.02
C ALA A 292 -8.61 -5.25 18.52
N LYS A 293 -9.00 -5.61 19.75
CA LYS A 293 -8.70 -6.92 20.35
C LYS A 293 -9.21 -8.11 19.51
N LYS A 294 -10.34 -7.95 18.80
CA LYS A 294 -10.90 -8.98 17.90
C LYS A 294 -10.16 -9.08 16.57
N GLN A 295 -9.25 -8.17 16.24
CA GLN A 295 -8.52 -8.18 14.96
C GLN A 295 -7.24 -9.01 14.99
N ILE A 296 -6.70 -9.35 16.18
CA ILE A 296 -5.39 -10.01 16.34
C ILE A 296 -5.41 -11.42 15.74
N ASN A 297 -6.37 -12.26 16.12
CA ASN A 297 -6.50 -13.64 15.66
C ASN A 297 -7.78 -13.87 14.83
N LYS A 298 -8.27 -12.82 14.17
CA LYS A 298 -9.56 -12.83 13.47
C LYS A 298 -9.67 -13.96 12.45
N TYR A 299 -8.58 -14.28 11.77
CA TYR A 299 -8.52 -15.33 10.76
C TYR A 299 -8.96 -16.71 11.29
N LYS A 300 -8.73 -17.01 12.58
CA LYS A 300 -9.12 -18.29 13.19
C LYS A 300 -10.64 -18.54 13.20
N ASN A 301 -11.42 -17.46 13.13
CA ASN A 301 -12.88 -17.56 13.09
C ASN A 301 -13.44 -17.48 11.65
N LEU A 302 -12.58 -17.33 10.64
CA LEU A 302 -12.97 -17.08 9.26
C LEU A 302 -12.42 -18.09 8.26
N LEU A 303 -11.42 -18.86 8.67
CA LEU A 303 -10.73 -19.85 7.84
C LEU A 303 -10.85 -21.21 8.52
N SER A 304 -10.99 -22.28 7.73
CA SER A 304 -10.81 -23.63 8.23
C SER A 304 -9.33 -23.92 8.53
N ASP A 305 -9.07 -24.99 9.26
CA ASP A 305 -7.69 -25.42 9.56
C ASP A 305 -6.92 -25.75 8.26
N ASP A 306 -7.56 -26.42 7.30
CA ASP A 306 -6.95 -26.70 5.98
C ASP A 306 -6.52 -25.43 5.25
N MET A 307 -7.37 -24.38 5.27
CA MET A 307 -7.03 -23.09 4.67
C MET A 307 -5.88 -22.41 5.41
N ILE A 308 -5.82 -22.53 6.74
CA ILE A 308 -4.73 -21.99 7.54
C ILE A 308 -3.42 -22.71 7.19
N GLU A 309 -3.44 -24.03 7.07
CA GLU A 309 -2.28 -24.84 6.65
C GLU A 309 -1.84 -24.53 5.22
N GLU A 310 -2.77 -24.37 4.28
CA GLU A 310 -2.44 -23.93 2.91
C GLU A 310 -1.75 -22.57 2.92
N ILE A 311 -2.27 -21.59 3.67
CA ILE A 311 -1.63 -20.27 3.81
C ILE A 311 -0.22 -20.40 4.40
N LYS A 312 -0.05 -21.23 5.44
CA LYS A 312 1.27 -21.46 6.05
C LYS A 312 2.26 -22.02 5.04
N ASN A 313 1.87 -23.05 4.29
CA ASN A 313 2.72 -23.74 3.32
C ASN A 313 3.23 -22.81 2.22
N TYR A 314 2.35 -21.99 1.64
CA TYR A 314 2.77 -21.07 0.57
C TYR A 314 3.44 -19.79 1.09
N TYR A 315 3.10 -19.33 2.30
CA TYR A 315 3.78 -18.19 2.92
C TYR A 315 5.22 -18.54 3.36
N SER A 316 5.44 -19.78 3.82
CA SER A 316 6.74 -20.25 4.32
C SER A 316 7.80 -20.42 3.23
N VAL A 317 7.39 -20.54 1.95
CA VAL A 317 8.27 -20.59 0.76
C VAL A 317 9.36 -19.52 0.80
N PHE A 318 9.01 -18.31 1.26
CA PHE A 318 9.93 -17.17 1.30
C PHE A 318 10.77 -17.08 2.58
N ASN A 319 10.52 -17.94 3.57
CA ASN A 319 11.17 -17.96 4.88
C ASN A 319 11.18 -16.58 5.59
N ASN A 320 10.03 -15.90 5.58
CA ASN A 320 9.86 -14.57 6.14
C ASN A 320 10.02 -14.53 7.67
N SER A 321 10.98 -13.75 8.19
CA SER A 321 11.19 -13.62 9.64
C SER A 321 10.08 -12.83 10.36
N LEU A 322 9.40 -11.91 9.67
CA LEU A 322 8.33 -11.04 10.20
C LEU A 322 7.23 -11.80 10.98
N TYR A 323 6.88 -13.01 10.51
CA TYR A 323 5.91 -13.89 11.16
C TYR A 323 6.43 -15.33 11.25
N LYS A 324 7.71 -15.51 11.60
CA LYS A 324 8.36 -16.84 11.70
C LYS A 324 7.58 -17.85 12.55
N LYS A 325 7.02 -17.40 13.70
CA LYS A 325 6.20 -18.23 14.61
C LYS A 325 4.92 -18.80 13.97
N PHE A 326 4.47 -18.26 12.84
CA PHE A 326 3.26 -18.75 12.19
C PHE A 326 3.47 -20.08 11.47
N TYR A 327 4.68 -20.32 10.96
CA TYR A 327 5.02 -21.50 10.16
C TYR A 327 6.17 -22.33 10.76
N SER A 328 6.81 -21.86 11.83
CA SER A 328 7.76 -22.67 12.60
C SER A 328 6.97 -23.50 13.61
N ILE A 329 7.14 -24.82 13.55
CA ILE A 329 6.57 -25.80 14.50
C ILE A 329 7.20 -25.60 15.88
#